data_AF-A0A1F7PI04-F1
#
_entry.id   AF-A0A1F7PI04-F1
#
_cell.length_a   1.000
_cell.length_b   1.000
_cell.length_c   1.000
_cell.angle_alpha   90.00
_cell.angle_beta   90.00
_cell.angle_gamma   90.00
#
_symmetry.space_group_name_H-M   'P 1'
#
loop_
_entity.id
_entity.type
_entity.pdbx_description
1 polymer ?
#
loop_
_entity_poly.entity_id
_entity_poly.type
_entity_poly.pdbx_seq_one_letter_code
_entity_poly.pdbx_strand_id
1 'polypeptide(L)'
;MAGAALVLALGPFTGAALGQAPSRTGARLPRTYEGAPPLVPHDVESRKGLCQECHATGAEGAPITPHPDRNHACVQCHVGQDLSVTPFVPSTWRR
;
A
#
# COMPACT_ATOMS: atom_id res chain seq x y z
N MET A 1 -52.63 2.78 19.58
CA MET A 1 -51.69 3.04 18.47
C MET A 1 -50.31 2.61 18.96
N ALA A 2 -49.94 1.35 18.72
CA ALA A 2 -48.70 0.74 19.20
C ALA A 2 -47.53 1.22 18.32
N GLY A 3 -46.56 1.92 18.91
CA GLY A 3 -45.33 2.31 18.23
C GLY A 3 -44.31 1.18 18.28
N ALA A 4 -44.02 0.58 17.13
CA ALA A 4 -42.97 -0.42 16.98
C ALA A 4 -41.58 0.23 17.11
N ALA A 5 -40.79 -0.22 18.09
CA ALA A 5 -39.39 0.12 18.20
C ALA A 5 -38.59 -0.64 17.12
N LEU A 6 -38.01 0.08 16.17
CA LEU A 6 -37.09 -0.49 15.19
C LEU A 6 -35.74 -0.72 15.87
N VAL A 7 -35.50 -1.95 16.30
CA VAL A 7 -34.20 -2.39 16.84
C VAL A 7 -33.25 -2.58 15.67
N LEU A 8 -32.30 -1.65 15.50
CA LEU A 8 -31.15 -1.83 14.61
C LEU A 8 -30.24 -2.90 15.23
N ALA A 9 -30.32 -4.13 14.72
CA ALA A 9 -29.40 -5.20 15.06
C ALA A 9 -28.00 -4.87 14.51
N LEU A 10 -27.19 -4.23 15.35
CA LEU A 10 -25.74 -4.15 15.17
C LEU A 10 -25.16 -5.55 15.40
N GLY A 11 -25.13 -6.36 14.35
CA GLY A 11 -24.37 -7.60 14.36
C GLY A 11 -22.86 -7.31 14.47
N PRO A 12 -22.08 -8.10 15.22
CA PRO A 12 -20.66 -7.88 15.31
C PRO A 12 -20.03 -8.34 13.99
N PHE A 13 -19.60 -7.39 13.17
CA PHE A 13 -18.70 -7.68 12.05
C PHE A 13 -17.32 -8.06 12.61
N THR A 14 -17.16 -9.30 13.08
CA THR A 14 -15.86 -9.89 13.39
C THR A 14 -15.20 -10.39 12.10
N GLY A 15 -14.93 -9.46 11.18
CA GLY A 15 -14.04 -9.72 10.05
C GLY A 15 -12.61 -9.51 10.51
N ALA A 16 -11.83 -10.58 10.66
CA ALA A 16 -10.39 -10.45 10.83
C ALA A 16 -9.80 -9.87 9.53
N ALA A 17 -9.40 -8.60 9.57
CA ALA A 17 -8.60 -8.01 8.51
C ALA A 17 -7.25 -8.72 8.49
N LEU A 18 -7.02 -9.56 7.47
CA LEU A 18 -5.71 -10.12 7.19
C LEU A 18 -4.82 -8.96 6.75
N GLY A 19 -4.12 -8.35 7.72
CA GLY A 19 -3.10 -7.34 7.47
C GLY A 19 -1.96 -7.94 6.63
N GLN A 20 -1.41 -7.15 5.71
CA GLN A 20 -0.23 -7.52 4.93
C GLN A 20 0.92 -7.95 5.86
N ALA A 21 1.61 -9.02 5.48
CA ALA A 21 2.80 -9.50 6.19
C ALA A 21 3.88 -8.40 6.26
N PRO A 22 4.76 -8.42 7.29
CA PRO A 22 5.76 -7.38 7.47
C PRO A 22 6.80 -7.40 6.35
N SER A 23 6.64 -6.49 5.39
CA SER A 23 7.75 -6.04 4.53
C SER A 23 8.84 -5.45 5.42
N ARG A 24 10.12 -5.70 5.13
CA ARG A 24 11.25 -5.09 5.85
C ARG A 24 11.08 -3.57 5.84
N THR A 25 10.59 -3.02 6.94
CA THR A 25 10.01 -1.67 7.00
C THR A 25 11.01 -0.63 6.53
N GLY A 26 10.69 0.06 5.42
CA GLY A 26 11.38 1.27 4.97
C GLY A 26 12.66 1.06 4.16
N ALA A 27 13.18 -0.16 4.02
CA ALA A 27 14.36 -0.38 3.18
C ALA A 27 14.01 -0.27 1.68
N ARG A 28 14.78 0.52 0.93
CA ARG A 28 14.58 0.68 -0.52
C ARG A 28 14.74 -0.67 -1.24
N LEU A 29 13.69 -1.09 -1.94
CA LEU A 29 13.70 -2.31 -2.75
C LEU A 29 14.34 -2.07 -4.13
N PRO A 30 14.97 -3.10 -4.73
CA PRO A 30 15.56 -2.97 -6.06
C PRO A 30 14.47 -2.70 -7.11
N ARG A 31 14.82 -1.86 -8.07
CA ARG A 31 14.01 -1.66 -9.29
C ARG A 31 14.41 -2.69 -10.33
N THR A 32 13.43 -3.11 -11.12
CA THR A 32 13.65 -3.97 -12.29
C THR A 32 14.67 -3.29 -13.22
N TYR A 33 14.33 -2.16 -13.82
CA TYR A 33 15.20 -1.39 -14.72
C TYR A 33 15.22 0.10 -14.34
N GLU A 34 16.08 0.89 -14.99
CA GLU A 34 16.14 2.33 -14.75
C GLU A 34 14.85 3.01 -15.18
N GLY A 35 14.29 3.87 -14.31
CA GLY A 35 12.98 4.49 -14.52
C GLY A 35 11.77 3.61 -14.18
N ALA A 36 11.94 2.31 -13.87
CA ALA A 36 10.84 1.49 -13.38
C ALA A 36 10.28 2.06 -12.05
N PRO A 37 8.95 2.08 -11.86
CA PRO A 37 8.34 2.52 -10.61
C PRO A 37 8.92 1.74 -9.42
N PRO A 38 9.47 2.42 -8.39
CA PRO A 38 9.86 1.76 -7.15
C PRO A 38 8.71 0.97 -6.52
N LEU A 39 9.04 -0.20 -5.99
CA LEU A 39 8.15 -0.94 -5.11
C LEU A 39 8.01 -0.21 -3.77
N VAL A 40 6.85 -0.35 -3.12
CA VAL A 40 6.59 0.29 -1.82
C VAL A 40 7.06 -0.62 -0.69
N PRO A 41 8.03 -0.20 0.16
CA PRO A 41 8.61 -1.07 1.20
C PRO A 41 7.89 -0.99 2.56
N HIS A 42 6.75 -0.30 2.61
CA HIS A 42 5.95 -0.11 3.82
C HIS A 42 4.47 -0.36 3.50
N ASP A 43 3.64 -0.44 4.53
CA ASP A 43 2.21 -0.60 4.35
C ASP A 43 1.61 0.59 3.57
N VAL A 44 0.73 0.25 2.64
CA VAL A 44 0.02 1.19 1.77
C VAL A 44 -1.45 1.29 2.17
N GLU A 45 -2.02 0.22 2.71
CA GLU A 45 -3.44 0.12 3.00
C GLU A 45 -3.87 1.12 4.09
N SER A 46 -3.10 1.22 5.19
CA SER A 46 -3.35 2.21 6.25
C SER A 46 -3.06 3.66 5.83
N ARG A 47 -2.40 3.87 4.69
CA ARG A 47 -1.91 5.18 4.22
C ARG A 47 -2.54 5.61 2.90
N LYS A 48 -3.63 4.96 2.47
CA LYS A 48 -4.34 5.28 1.22
C LYS A 48 -4.74 6.76 1.18
N GLY A 49 -4.38 7.44 0.09
CA GLY A 49 -4.63 8.87 -0.10
C GLY A 49 -3.60 9.80 0.55
N LEU A 50 -2.84 9.33 1.54
CA LEU A 50 -1.89 10.12 2.34
C LEU A 50 -0.46 10.09 1.80
N CYS A 51 -0.25 9.56 0.60
CA CYS A 51 1.08 9.34 0.00
C CYS A 51 1.93 10.62 -0.01
N GLN A 52 1.30 11.77 -0.29
CA GLN A 52 1.99 13.04 -0.45
C GLN A 52 2.44 13.68 0.86
N GLU A 53 1.92 13.25 2.01
CA GLU A 53 2.36 13.76 3.32
C GLU A 53 3.86 13.55 3.52
N CYS A 54 4.40 12.45 3.00
CA CYS A 54 5.85 12.19 3.00
C CYS A 54 6.49 12.44 1.63
N HIS A 55 5.86 12.00 0.55
CA HIS A 55 6.51 12.00 -0.77
C HIS A 55 6.49 13.36 -1.51
N ALA A 56 5.75 14.37 -1.04
CA ALA A 56 5.80 15.71 -1.66
C ALA A 56 7.09 16.47 -1.30
N THR A 57 7.57 16.31 -0.06
CA THR A 57 8.71 17.06 0.49
C THR A 57 9.90 16.18 0.86
N GLY A 58 9.69 14.86 0.90
CA GLY A 58 10.69 13.89 1.35
C GLY A 58 10.75 13.73 2.86
N ALA A 59 9.62 13.96 3.56
CA ALA A 59 9.54 13.75 5.00
C ALA A 59 9.89 12.30 5.36
N GLU A 60 10.49 12.10 6.53
CA GLU A 60 10.97 10.79 6.99
C GLU A 60 11.94 10.08 6.03
N GLY A 61 12.67 10.85 5.20
CA GLY A 61 13.60 10.31 4.21
C GLY A 61 12.92 9.64 3.01
N ALA A 62 11.62 9.88 2.81
CA ALA A 62 10.90 9.40 1.64
C ALA A 62 11.49 10.02 0.35
N PRO A 63 11.55 9.27 -0.77
CA PRO A 63 11.90 9.87 -2.05
C PRO A 63 10.82 10.87 -2.48
N ILE A 64 11.25 12.03 -2.95
CA ILE A 64 10.33 13.03 -3.50
C ILE A 64 9.74 12.50 -4.81
N THR A 65 8.41 12.60 -4.94
CA THR A 65 7.73 12.19 -6.18
C THR A 65 8.01 13.21 -7.29
N PRO A 66 8.45 12.76 -8.49
CA PRO A 66 8.63 13.66 -9.62
C PRO A 66 7.32 13.99 -10.35
N HIS A 67 6.18 13.46 -9.87
CA HIS A 67 4.86 13.60 -10.50
C HIS A 67 3.76 13.74 -9.42
N PRO A 68 3.74 14.87 -8.68
CA PRO A 68 2.75 15.13 -7.64
C PRO A 68 1.32 15.34 -8.21
N ASP A 69 1.21 15.59 -9.51
CA ASP A 69 -0.03 15.82 -10.25
C ASP A 69 -0.85 14.55 -10.52
N ARG A 70 -0.33 13.35 -10.19
CA ARG A 70 -1.06 12.07 -10.37
C ARG A 70 -2.19 11.84 -9.36
N ASN A 71 -2.74 12.89 -8.76
CA ASN A 71 -3.97 12.91 -7.96
C ASN A 71 -4.10 11.74 -6.96
N HIS A 72 -3.04 11.46 -6.20
CA HIS A 72 -3.00 10.39 -5.20
C HIS A 72 -3.20 8.95 -5.73
N ALA A 73 -3.24 8.77 -7.05
CA ALA A 73 -3.39 7.47 -7.72
C ALA A 73 -2.06 6.68 -7.81
N CYS A 74 -1.24 6.75 -6.76
CA CYS A 74 0.13 6.22 -6.76
C CYS A 74 0.16 4.69 -6.94
N VAL A 75 -0.81 4.00 -6.34
CA VAL A 75 -0.88 2.53 -6.28
C VAL A 75 -1.24 1.87 -7.61
N GLN A 76 -1.59 2.67 -8.63
CA GLN A 76 -1.76 2.16 -9.99
C GLN A 76 -0.42 1.69 -10.58
N CYS A 77 0.70 2.27 -10.12
CA CYS A 77 2.04 1.93 -10.62
C CYS A 77 2.97 1.41 -9.50
N HIS A 78 2.83 1.94 -8.30
CA HIS A 78 3.66 1.57 -7.15
C HIS A 78 2.97 0.47 -6.34
N VAL A 79 3.53 -0.73 -6.41
CA VAL A 79 2.95 -1.92 -5.76
C VAL A 79 3.78 -2.28 -4.52
N GLY A 80 3.10 -2.62 -3.43
CA GLY A 80 3.73 -3.22 -2.25
C GLY A 80 4.25 -4.63 -2.56
N GLN A 81 5.27 -5.10 -1.86
CA GLN A 81 5.78 -6.45 -2.04
C GLN A 81 5.89 -7.17 -0.69
N ASP A 82 5.42 -8.41 -0.68
CA ASP A 82 5.67 -9.35 0.41
C ASP A 82 6.86 -10.23 0.05
N LEU A 83 8.02 -9.94 0.64
CA LEU A 83 9.25 -10.69 0.39
C LEU A 83 9.27 -12.07 1.04
N SER A 84 8.25 -12.42 1.84
CA SER A 84 8.11 -13.77 2.40
C SER A 84 7.51 -14.76 1.38
N VAL A 85 6.85 -14.26 0.33
CA VAL A 85 6.23 -15.08 -0.70
C VAL A 85 7.25 -15.40 -1.78
N THR A 86 7.43 -16.70 -2.04
CA THR A 86 8.25 -17.16 -3.16
C THR A 86 7.42 -17.19 -4.45
N PRO A 87 7.91 -16.66 -5.58
CA PRO A 87 7.23 -16.77 -6.86
C PRO A 87 7.03 -18.24 -7.26
N PHE A 88 5.88 -18.56 -7.88
CA PHE A 88 5.60 -19.90 -8.37
C PHE A 88 6.63 -20.40 -9.40
N VAL A 89 7.16 -19.46 -10.21
CA VAL A 89 8.20 -19.73 -11.20
C VAL A 89 9.28 -18.65 -11.08
N PRO A 90 10.58 -19.02 -11.05
CA PRO A 90 11.66 -18.05 -11.01
C PRO A 90 11.70 -17.15 -12.25
N SER A 91 12.01 -15.86 -12.08
CA SER A 91 12.16 -14.95 -13.20
C SER A 91 13.48 -15.19 -13.94
N THR A 92 13.43 -15.39 -15.26
CA THR A 92 14.63 -15.45 -16.13
C THR A 92 15.13 -14.07 -16.58
N TRP A 93 14.43 -13.01 -16.15
CA TRP A 93 14.74 -11.63 -16.50
C TRP A 93 16.20 -11.24 -16.15
N ARG A 94 16.80 -10.41 -17.01
CA ARG A 94 18.13 -9.83 -16.88
C ARG A 94 18.04 -8.34 -17.24
N ARG A 95 18.80 -7.51 -16.52
CA ARG A 95 18.90 -6.06 -16.78
C ARG A 95 19.70 -5.78 -18.04
#